data_AF-A0A4Y5ZNC6-F1
#
_entry.id   AF-A0A4Y5ZNC6-F1
#
_cell.length_a   1.000
_cell.length_b   1.000
_cell.length_c   1.000
_cell.angle_alpha   90.00
_cell.angle_beta   90.00
_cell.angle_gamma   90.00
#
_symmetry.space_group_name_H-M   'P 1'
#
loop_
_entity.id
_entity.type
_entity.pdbx_description
1 polymer ?
#
loop_
_entity_poly.entity_id
_entity_poly.type
_entity_poly.pdbx_seq_one_letter_code
_entity_poly.pdbx_strand_id
1 'polypeptide(L)'
;MKIDGIKDTAFNASIKHGGTEFYVANGLKGDEPVNSEGYLVMVNENGDRVAFRAPDGDWEIDDKVYQAYKPEIVQYENAVHVHARIEPNE
;
A
#
# COMPACT_ATOMS: atom_id res chain seq x y z
N MET A 1 2.36 -5.37 15.10
CA MET A 1 2.97 -4.06 14.76
C MET A 1 1.93 -3.30 13.96
N LYS A 2 1.53 -2.10 14.38
CA LYS A 2 0.59 -1.27 13.60
C LYS A 2 1.45 -0.32 12.76
N ILE A 3 1.30 -0.35 11.45
CA ILE A 3 1.83 0.70 10.59
C ILE A 3 0.69 1.70 10.47
N ASP A 4 0.89 2.85 11.09
CA ASP A 4 -0.13 3.87 11.21
C ASP A 4 -0.44 4.48 9.83
N GLY A 5 -1.69 4.94 9.66
CA GLY A 5 -2.13 5.61 8.44
C GLY A 5 -2.34 4.73 7.21
N ILE A 6 -2.12 3.40 7.27
CA ILE A 6 -2.32 2.50 6.12
C ILE A 6 -3.76 2.59 5.55
N LYS A 7 -4.77 2.53 6.41
CA LYS A 7 -6.18 2.55 5.98
C LYS A 7 -6.56 3.90 5.36
N ASP A 8 -6.16 5.00 6.00
CA ASP A 8 -6.42 6.35 5.50
C ASP A 8 -5.72 6.59 4.16
N THR A 9 -4.51 6.06 4.01
CA THR A 9 -3.75 6.12 2.75
C THR A 9 -4.44 5.33 1.66
N ALA A 10 -4.88 4.10 1.93
CA ALA A 10 -5.62 3.29 0.96
C ALA A 10 -6.93 3.95 0.53
N PHE A 11 -7.67 4.54 1.48
CA PHE A 11 -8.87 5.32 1.18
C PHE A 11 -8.56 6.52 0.28
N ASN A 12 -7.58 7.34 0.65
CA ASN A 12 -7.20 8.51 -0.14
C ASN A 12 -6.65 8.12 -1.52
N ALA A 13 -5.89 7.02 -1.63
CA ALA A 13 -5.41 6.48 -2.88
C ALA A 13 -6.58 6.01 -3.77
N SER A 14 -7.60 5.37 -3.20
CA SER A 14 -8.82 4.99 -3.95
C SER A 14 -9.56 6.19 -4.53
N ILE A 15 -9.61 7.32 -3.82
CA ILE A 15 -10.21 8.56 -4.32
C ILE A 15 -9.38 9.13 -5.47
N LYS A 16 -8.05 9.17 -5.32
CA LYS A 16 -7.15 9.81 -6.29
C LYS A 16 -6.96 8.98 -7.57
N HIS A 17 -6.78 7.68 -7.42
CA HIS A 17 -6.33 6.77 -8.48
C HIS A 17 -7.34 5.68 -8.84
N GLY A 18 -8.41 5.51 -8.06
CA GLY A 18 -9.31 4.37 -8.16
C GLY A 18 -8.75 3.11 -7.49
N GLY A 19 -9.49 2.00 -7.61
CA GLY A 19 -9.17 0.73 -6.95
C GLY A 19 -9.82 0.58 -5.58
N THR A 20 -10.08 -0.67 -5.17
CA THR A 20 -10.69 -0.99 -3.86
C THR A 20 -9.82 -1.92 -3.02
N GLU A 21 -8.91 -2.65 -3.66
CA GLU A 21 -7.99 -3.57 -3.00
C GLU A 21 -6.57 -3.03 -3.13
N PHE A 22 -5.90 -2.93 -1.99
CA PHE A 22 -4.53 -2.46 -1.92
C PHE A 22 -3.66 -3.44 -1.16
N TYR A 23 -2.38 -3.48 -1.50
CA TYR A 23 -1.39 -4.35 -0.88
C TYR A 23 -0.19 -3.50 -0.47
N VAL A 24 0.19 -3.61 0.80
CA VAL A 24 1.36 -2.94 1.34
C VAL A 24 2.48 -3.97 1.54
N ALA A 25 3.65 -3.70 0.97
CA ALA A 25 4.81 -4.58 1.06
C ALA A 25 6.12 -3.79 1.18
N ASN A 26 7.23 -4.49 1.45
CA ASN A 26 8.55 -3.90 1.42
C ASN A 26 8.99 -3.63 -0.02
N GLY A 27 9.18 -2.37 -0.39
CA GLY A 27 9.54 -1.99 -1.76
C GLY A 27 10.97 -2.41 -2.16
N LEU A 28 11.87 -2.55 -1.19
CA LEU A 28 13.31 -2.77 -1.42
C LEU A 28 13.78 -4.20 -1.13
N LYS A 29 13.13 -4.89 -0.18
CA LYS A 29 13.54 -6.23 0.27
C LYS A 29 12.65 -7.36 -0.25
N GLY A 30 11.61 -7.04 -1.02
CA GLY A 30 10.70 -8.04 -1.58
C GLY A 30 9.68 -8.53 -0.55
N ASP A 31 9.41 -9.83 -0.53
CA ASP A 31 8.44 -10.47 0.37
C ASP A 31 9.00 -10.67 1.78
N GLU A 32 9.47 -9.57 2.38
CA GLU A 32 9.91 -9.50 3.77
C GLU A 32 8.80 -8.90 4.64
N PRO A 33 8.78 -9.20 5.96
CA PRO A 33 7.79 -8.64 6.88
C PRO A 33 7.69 -7.13 6.81
N VAL A 34 6.46 -6.63 6.74
CA VAL A 34 6.16 -5.20 6.70
C VAL A 34 6.32 -4.62 8.11
N ASN A 35 7.24 -3.67 8.26
CA ASN A 35 7.55 -3.01 9.53
C ASN A 35 7.86 -1.52 9.33
N SER A 36 7.94 -0.75 10.42
CA SER A 36 8.12 0.71 10.37
C SER A 36 9.48 1.15 9.85
N GLU A 37 10.50 0.29 9.99
CA GLU A 37 11.89 0.52 9.57
C GLU A 37 12.10 0.31 8.06
N GLY A 38 11.14 -0.32 7.38
CA GLY A 38 11.18 -0.61 5.96
C GLY A 38 10.76 0.58 5.09
N TYR A 39 11.31 0.63 3.88
CA TYR A 39 10.69 1.40 2.79
C TYR A 39 9.48 0.60 2.29
N LEU A 40 8.29 1.15 2.49
CA LEU A 40 7.05 0.48 2.15
C LEU A 40 6.44 1.07 0.89
N VAL A 41 5.77 0.23 0.12
CA VAL A 41 4.99 0.63 -1.04
C VAL A 41 3.58 0.11 -0.90
N MET A 42 2.62 0.88 -1.40
CA MET A 42 1.23 0.46 -1.57
C MET A 42 0.98 0.29 -3.07
N VAL A 43 0.43 -0.87 -3.43
CA VAL A 43 0.00 -1.16 -4.80
C VAL A 43 -1.49 -1.48 -4.84
N ASN A 44 -2.14 -1.26 -5.99
CA ASN A 44 -3.50 -1.70 -6.24
C ASN A 44 -3.55 -3.20 -6.62
N GLU A 45 -4.73 -3.71 -6.98
CA GLU A 45 -4.95 -5.11 -7.41
C GLU A 45 -4.17 -5.54 -8.67
N ASN A 46 -3.69 -4.58 -9.46
CA ASN A 46 -2.88 -4.82 -10.65
C ASN A 46 -1.37 -4.77 -10.36
N GLY A 47 -1.00 -4.44 -9.11
CA GLY A 47 0.39 -4.21 -8.69
C GLY A 47 0.98 -2.89 -9.18
N ASP A 48 0.13 -1.91 -9.50
CA ASP A 48 0.55 -0.55 -9.79
C ASP A 48 0.82 0.21 -8.50
N ARG A 49 1.93 0.94 -8.40
CA ARG A 49 2.24 1.72 -7.19
C ARG A 49 1.37 2.98 -7.13
N VAL A 50 0.78 3.20 -5.96
CA VAL A 50 -0.10 4.34 -5.67
C VAL A 50 0.37 5.19 -4.50
N ALA A 51 1.18 4.63 -3.60
CA ALA A 51 1.75 5.35 -2.47
C ALA A 51 3.05 4.68 -1.99
N PHE A 52 3.85 5.41 -1.23
CA PHE A 52 5.02 4.89 -0.55
C PHE A 52 5.18 5.51 0.84
N ARG A 53 6.03 4.89 1.66
CA ARG A 53 6.42 5.39 2.97
C ARG A 53 7.89 5.12 3.20
N ALA A 54 8.65 6.17 3.50
CA ALA A 54 10.04 6.04 3.93
C ALA A 54 10.13 5.43 5.35
N PRO A 55 11.28 4.84 5.73
CA PRO A 55 11.50 4.38 7.11
C PRO A 55 11.17 5.48 8.12
N ASP A 56 10.35 5.15 9.10
CA ASP A 56 9.87 6.06 10.16
C ASP A 56 9.19 7.36 9.68
N GLY A 57 8.85 7.47 8.38
CA GLY A 57 8.15 8.61 7.80
C GLY A 57 6.64 8.44 7.75
N ASP A 58 5.99 9.41 7.10
CA ASP A 58 4.57 9.38 6.78
C ASP A 58 4.31 8.73 5.41
N TRP A 59 3.05 8.38 5.16
CA TRP A 59 2.62 7.92 3.84
C TRP A 59 2.50 9.07 2.85
N GLU A 60 3.06 8.87 1.67
CA GLU A 60 2.99 9.79 0.54
C GLU A 60 2.26 9.12 -0.62
N ILE A 61 1.14 9.70 -1.05
CA ILE A 61 0.37 9.20 -2.20
C ILE A 61 1.01 9.75 -3.46
N ASP A 62 1.39 8.86 -4.37
CA ASP A 62 2.02 9.24 -5.62
C ASP A 62 1.10 10.16 -6.45
N ASP A 63 1.69 11.11 -7.16
CA ASP A 63 0.93 11.98 -8.07
C ASP A 63 0.47 11.28 -9.34
N LYS A 64 1.17 10.21 -9.71
CA LYS A 64 0.85 9.37 -10.85
C LYS A 64 0.92 7.92 -10.43
N VAL A 65 0.04 7.10 -11.00
CA VAL A 65 0.12 5.65 -10.84
C VAL A 65 1.34 5.13 -11.61
N TYR A 66 2.22 4.42 -10.92
CA TYR A 66 3.33 3.71 -11.58
C TYR A 66 2.84 2.33 -12.01
N GLN A 67 2.42 2.24 -13.27
CA GLN A 67 1.86 1.02 -13.84
C GLN A 67 2.85 -0.15 -13.83
N ALA A 68 2.35 -1.34 -13.53
CA ALA A 68 3.11 -2.59 -13.49
C ALA A 68 4.42 -2.46 -12.68
N TYR A 69 4.37 -1.72 -11.57
CA TYR A 69 5.54 -1.48 -10.72
C TYR A 69 6.15 -2.80 -10.23
N LYS A 70 5.32 -3.62 -9.57
CA LYS A 70 5.63 -4.98 -9.12
C LYS A 70 4.34 -5.80 -9.00
N PRO A 71 3.81 -6.35 -10.11
CA PRO A 71 2.59 -7.16 -10.14
C PRO A 71 2.58 -8.32 -9.14
N GLU A 72 3.75 -8.86 -8.80
CA GLU A 72 3.92 -9.98 -7.88
C GLU A 72 3.58 -9.65 -6.42
N ILE A 73 3.54 -8.36 -6.02
CA ILE A 73 3.28 -7.96 -4.63
C ILE A 73 1.92 -8.47 -4.14
N VAL A 74 0.92 -8.58 -5.02
CA VAL A 74 -0.43 -9.06 -4.64
C VAL A 74 -0.44 -10.54 -4.20
N GLN A 75 0.67 -11.25 -4.42
CA GLN A 75 0.86 -12.66 -4.07
C GLN A 75 1.84 -12.87 -2.91
N TYR A 76 2.46 -11.80 -2.39
CA TYR A 76 3.43 -11.88 -1.30
C TYR A 76 2.77 -12.35 -0.01
N GLU A 77 3.39 -13.29 0.68
CA GLU A 77 2.87 -13.85 1.93
C GLU A 77 2.89 -12.81 3.06
N ASN A 78 3.88 -11.91 3.03
CA ASN A 78 4.02 -10.85 4.03
C ASN A 78 3.31 -9.56 3.63
N ALA A 79 2.68 -9.48 2.46
CA ALA A 79 1.95 -8.28 2.07
C ALA A 79 0.72 -8.09 2.96
N VAL A 80 0.52 -6.85 3.41
CA VAL A 80 -0.68 -6.47 4.14
C VAL A 80 -1.76 -6.11 3.12
N HIS A 81 -2.80 -6.94 3.03
CA HIS A 81 -3.98 -6.64 2.23
C HIS A 81 -4.87 -5.62 2.96
N VAL A 82 -5.25 -4.56 2.24
CA VAL A 82 -5.98 -3.40 2.75
C VAL A 82 -7.14 -3.12 1.82
N HIS A 83 -8.36 -3.24 2.36
CA HIS A 83 -9.56 -2.85 1.64
C HIS A 83 -9.84 -1.36 1.88
N ALA A 84 -10.04 -0.59 0.81
CA ALA A 84 -10.25 0.86 0.91
C ALA A 84 -11.66 1.28 1.32
N ARG A 85 -12.63 0.36 1.46
CA ARG A 85 -13.97 0.76 1.90
C ARG A 85 -13.96 1.32 3.32
N ILE A 86 -14.72 2.39 3.47
CA ILE A 86 -15.38 2.78 4.72
C ILE A 86 -16.39 1.68 5.01
N GLU A 87 -16.18 0.87 6.04
CA GLU A 87 -17.29 0.11 6.62
C GLU A 87 -18.32 1.14 7.11
N PRO A 88 -19.56 1.12 6.61
CA PRO A 88 -20.59 1.97 7.17
C PRO A 88 -20.89 1.45 8.58
N ASN A 89 -20.34 2.14 9.60
CA ASN A 89 -20.64 2.05 11.03
C ASN A 89 -21.36 0.75 11.48
N GLU A 90 -20.63 -0.16 12.11
CA GLU A 90 -21.21 -1.05 13.14
C GLU A 90 -20.99 -0.45 14.53
#